data_AF-A0A932J6C8-F1
#
_entry.id   AF-A0A932J6C8-F1
#
_cell.length_a   1.000
_cell.length_b   1.000
_cell.length_c   1.000
_cell.angle_alpha   90.00
_cell.angle_beta   90.00
_cell.angle_gamma   90.00
#
_symmetry.space_group_name_H-M   'P 1'
#
loop_
_entity.id
_entity.type
_entity.pdbx_description
1 polymer ?
#
loop_
_entity_poly.entity_id
_entity_poly.type
_entity_poly.pdbx_seq_one_letter_code
_entity_poly.pdbx_strand_id
1 'polypeptide(L)'
;MPKIDRDITGNLLLNHTTLDVVKEEKMIIGVRNDAGEIYRMIGATKLNSFMNAVEELFDLEMVDELQGVEGTRHGCDAIFSLP
;
A
#
# COMPACT_ATOMS: atom_id res chain seq x y z
N MET A 1 -5.15 18.25 1.18
CA MET A 1 -5.43 16.86 0.75
C MET A 1 -4.37 16.52 -0.27
N PRO A 2 -3.26 15.88 0.12
CA PRO A 2 -2.09 15.87 -0.73
C PRO A 2 -2.32 14.95 -1.93
N LYS A 3 -1.80 15.36 -3.08
CA LYS A 3 -2.01 14.83 -4.45
C LYS A 3 -2.05 13.30 -4.62
N ILE A 4 -1.42 12.58 -3.71
CA ILE A 4 -1.23 11.13 -3.72
C ILE A 4 -2.56 10.37 -3.83
N ASP A 5 -3.64 10.86 -3.22
CA ASP A 5 -4.95 10.19 -3.29
C ASP A 5 -5.49 10.10 -4.72
N ARG A 6 -5.24 11.11 -5.56
CA ARG A 6 -5.72 11.10 -6.94
C ARG A 6 -4.87 10.19 -7.82
N ASP A 7 -3.58 10.10 -7.54
CA ASP A 7 -2.64 9.34 -8.36
C ASP A 7 -2.67 7.84 -7.98
N ILE A 8 -2.81 7.50 -6.70
CA ILE A 8 -3.04 6.11 -6.23
C ILE A 8 -4.40 5.58 -6.72
N THR A 9 -5.47 6.39 -6.66
CA THR A 9 -6.82 5.92 -7.06
C THR A 9 -7.06 5.97 -8.58
N GLY A 10 -6.26 6.75 -9.31
CA GLY A 10 -6.39 6.94 -10.75
C GLY A 10 -5.75 5.85 -11.60
N ASN A 11 -4.61 5.29 -11.13
CA ASN A 11 -3.88 4.25 -11.84
C ASN A 11 -4.12 2.85 -11.27
N LEU A 12 -4.14 2.71 -9.93
CA LEU A 12 -4.58 1.47 -9.35
C LEU A 12 -6.11 1.45 -9.37
N LEU A 13 -6.70 0.44 -10.03
CA LEU A 13 -8.14 0.14 -9.99
C LEU A 13 -8.57 -0.29 -8.57
N LEU A 14 -8.44 0.59 -7.58
CA LEU A 14 -8.76 0.33 -6.18
C LEU A 14 -10.21 0.67 -5.90
N ASN A 15 -10.88 -0.25 -5.22
CA ASN A 15 -12.20 0.02 -4.64
C ASN A 15 -12.01 0.57 -3.22
N HIS A 16 -12.71 1.66 -2.89
CA HIS A 16 -12.75 2.15 -1.51
C HIS A 16 -13.60 1.21 -0.67
N THR A 17 -13.01 0.67 0.40
CA THR A 17 -13.68 -0.15 1.40
C THR A 17 -13.23 0.24 2.80
N THR A 18 -13.86 -0.34 3.83
CA THR A 18 -13.50 -0.10 5.23
C THR A 18 -12.21 -0.80 5.61
N LEU A 19 -11.50 -0.25 6.59
CA LEU A 19 -10.24 -0.81 7.08
C LEU A 19 -10.36 -2.27 7.54
N ASP A 20 -11.48 -2.63 8.17
CA ASP A 20 -11.74 -3.99 8.63
C ASP A 20 -11.75 -5.00 7.46
N VAL A 21 -12.32 -4.61 6.31
CA VAL A 21 -12.34 -5.44 5.09
C VAL A 21 -10.94 -5.56 4.49
N VAL A 22 -10.17 -4.47 4.46
CA VAL A 22 -8.78 -4.50 3.98
C VAL A 22 -7.91 -5.44 4.82
N LYS A 23 -8.14 -5.48 6.14
CA LYS A 23 -7.42 -6.36 7.07
C LYS A 23 -7.76 -7.84 6.94
N GLU A 24 -8.88 -8.17 6.31
CA GLU A 24 -9.26 -9.56 5.99
C GLU A 24 -8.59 -10.07 4.71
N GLU A 25 -7.97 -9.19 3.92
CA GLU A 25 -7.27 -9.58 2.71
C GLU A 25 -5.99 -10.35 3.02
N LYS A 26 -5.62 -11.24 2.08
CA LYS A 26 -4.45 -12.11 2.25
C LYS A 26 -3.11 -11.39 2.18
N MET A 27 -3.07 -10.29 1.45
CA MET A 27 -1.88 -9.46 1.30
C MET A 27 -2.27 -8.01 1.52
N ILE A 28 -1.50 -7.30 2.32
CA ILE A 28 -1.79 -5.93 2.73
C ILE A 28 -0.57 -5.05 2.49
N ILE A 29 -0.77 -3.92 1.82
CA ILE A 29 0.24 -2.90 1.61
C ILE A 29 -0.13 -1.70 2.46
N GLY A 30 0.76 -1.29 3.36
CA GLY A 30 0.63 -0.06 4.13
C GLY A 30 1.26 1.11 3.39
N VAL A 31 0.65 2.29 3.47
CA VAL A 31 1.24 3.54 2.97
C VAL A 31 1.37 4.53 4.12
N ARG A 32 2.57 5.05 4.34
CA ARG A 32 2.90 6.01 5.38
C ARG A 32 2.83 7.45 4.89
N ASN A 33 2.42 8.33 5.80
CA ASN A 33 2.49 9.77 5.63
C ASN A 33 3.86 10.31 6.11
N ASP A 34 4.08 11.61 5.97
CA ASP A 34 5.31 12.30 6.42
C ASP A 34 5.55 12.21 7.94
N ALA A 35 4.52 11.87 8.72
CA ALA A 35 4.64 11.64 10.16
C ALA A 35 5.06 10.19 10.50
N GLY A 36 5.25 9.34 9.49
CA GLY A 36 5.58 7.92 9.66
C GLY A 36 4.38 7.05 10.05
N GLU A 37 3.16 7.58 10.01
CA GLU A 37 1.94 6.85 10.34
C GLU A 37 1.33 6.22 9.09
N ILE A 38 0.87 4.97 9.19
CA ILE A 38 0.15 4.30 8.11
C ILE A 38 -1.21 4.98 7.95
N TYR A 39 -1.35 5.81 6.92
CA TYR A 39 -2.57 6.57 6.66
C TYR A 39 -3.48 5.89 5.64
N ARG A 40 -2.93 4.98 4.81
CA ARG A 40 -3.71 4.08 3.95
C ARG A 40 -3.22 2.66 4.05
N MET A 41 -4.16 1.73 3.83
CA MET A 41 -3.86 0.32 3.59
C MET A 41 -4.55 -0.10 2.30
N ILE A 42 -3.86 -0.90 1.52
CA ILE A 42 -4.34 -1.47 0.26
C ILE A 42 -4.34 -2.98 0.45
N GLY A 43 -5.51 -3.59 0.39
CA GLY A 43 -5.67 -5.03 0.49
C GLY A 43 -5.73 -5.66 -0.90
N ALA A 44 -5.08 -6.80 -1.06
CA ALA A 44 -5.06 -7.57 -2.30
C ALA A 44 -5.37 -9.04 -2.04
N THR A 45 -6.44 -9.54 -2.66
CA THR A 45 -6.81 -10.96 -2.56
C THR A 45 -5.92 -11.87 -3.40
N LYS A 46 -5.36 -11.33 -4.50
CA LYS A 46 -4.56 -12.06 -5.50
C LYS A 46 -3.18 -11.43 -5.63
N LEU A 47 -2.16 -12.28 -5.84
CA LEU A 47 -0.77 -11.83 -5.98
C LEU A 47 -0.59 -10.86 -7.15
N ASN A 48 -1.30 -11.05 -8.27
CA ASN A 48 -1.25 -10.11 -9.40
C ASN A 48 -1.69 -8.70 -9.02
N SER A 49 -2.75 -8.56 -8.23
CA SER A 49 -3.23 -7.25 -7.77
C SER A 49 -2.26 -6.61 -6.78
N PHE A 50 -1.63 -7.43 -5.93
CA PHE A 50 -0.58 -6.98 -5.02
C PHE A 50 0.65 -6.48 -5.79
N MET A 51 1.16 -7.27 -6.73
CA MET A 51 2.33 -6.93 -7.55
C MET A 51 2.07 -5.67 -8.39
N ASN A 52 0.91 -5.56 -9.05
CA ASN A 52 0.55 -4.34 -9.77
C ASN A 52 0.54 -3.12 -8.83
N ALA A 53 0.02 -3.27 -7.61
CA ALA A 53 -0.01 -2.17 -6.67
C ALA A 53 1.38 -1.75 -6.19
N VAL A 54 2.24 -2.74 -5.94
CA VAL A 54 3.65 -2.52 -5.61
C VAL A 54 4.39 -1.80 -6.73
N GLU A 55 4.23 -2.25 -7.99
CA GLU A 55 4.84 -1.62 -9.16
C GLU A 55 4.40 -0.16 -9.34
N GLU A 56 3.10 0.11 -9.21
CA GLU A 56 2.58 1.49 -9.30
C GLU A 56 3.11 2.39 -8.18
N LEU A 57 3.28 1.86 -6.96
CA LEU A 57 3.88 2.63 -5.85
C LEU A 57 5.37 2.90 -6.10
N PHE A 58 6.10 1.97 -6.71
CA PHE A 58 7.47 2.22 -7.16
C PHE A 58 7.55 3.24 -8.30
N ASP A 59 6.61 3.21 -9.24
CA ASP A 59 6.51 4.21 -10.33
C ASP A 59 6.18 5.61 -9.78
N LEU A 60 5.51 5.69 -8.62
CA LEU A 60 5.30 6.91 -7.85
C LEU A 60 6.54 7.33 -7.03
N GLU A 61 7.68 6.69 -7.24
CA GLU A 61 8.96 6.92 -6.54
C GLU A 61 8.86 6.70 -5.01
N MET A 62 7.90 5.89 -4.57
CA MET A 62 7.79 5.52 -3.15
C MET A 62 8.80 4.44 -2.78
N VAL A 63 9.23 4.45 -1.52
CA VAL A 63 10.21 3.51 -0.98
C VAL A 63 9.49 2.43 -0.17
N ASP A 64 9.71 1.16 -0.51
CA ASP A 64 9.27 0.04 0.32
C ASP A 64 10.23 -0.17 1.50
N GLU A 65 9.77 0.18 2.70
CA GLU A 65 10.51 0.00 3.96
C GLU A 65 10.67 -1.47 4.37
N LEU A 66 9.84 -2.38 3.84
CA LEU A 66 9.93 -3.81 4.12
C LEU A 66 10.71 -4.56 3.05
N GLN A 67 11.26 -3.86 2.05
CA GLN A 67 12.08 -4.49 1.03
C GLN A 67 13.30 -5.17 1.66
N GLY A 68 13.37 -6.50 1.53
CA GLY A 68 14.44 -7.32 2.11
C GLY A 68 14.25 -7.67 3.59
N VAL A 69 13.13 -7.28 4.20
CA VAL A 69 12.73 -7.74 5.54
C VAL A 69 11.89 -9.01 5.38
N GLU A 70 12.24 -10.07 6.10
CA GLU A 70 11.41 -11.27 6.15
C GLU A 70 10.23 -11.09 7.12
N GLY A 71 9.02 -11.30 6.63
CA GLY A 71 7.78 -11.26 7.42
C GLY A 71 6.98 -9.96 7.28
N THR A 72 5.86 -9.88 8.01
CA THR A 72 4.97 -8.72 7.98
C THR A 72 5.26 -7.76 9.12
N ARG A 73 5.04 -6.46 8.89
CA ARG A 73 5.17 -5.42 9.94
C ARG A 73 3.88 -4.63 10.01
N HIS A 74 3.39 -4.37 11.22
CA HIS A 74 2.09 -3.72 11.44
C HIS A 74 0.90 -4.42 10.72
N GLY A 75 1.02 -5.72 10.46
CA GLY A 75 0.03 -6.48 9.68
C GLY A 75 0.06 -6.20 8.17
N CYS A 76 1.10 -5.54 7.67
CA CYS A 76 1.33 -5.28 6.25
C CYS A 76 2.47 -6.15 5.72
N ASP A 77 2.31 -6.68 4.52
CA ASP A 77 3.30 -7.43 3.74
C ASP A 77 4.29 -6.51 3.04
N ALA A 78 3.90 -5.27 2.74
CA ALA A 78 4.77 -4.21 2.26
C ALA A 78 4.40 -2.88 2.90
N ILE A 79 5.36 -1.99 3.11
CA ILE A 79 5.10 -0.65 3.66
C ILE A 79 5.81 0.38 2.80
N PHE A 80 5.04 1.22 2.13
CA PHE A 80 5.55 2.29 1.31
C PHE A 80 5.53 3.62 2.05
N SER A 81 6.60 4.39 1.91
CA SER A 81 6.67 5.78 2.35
C SER A 81 7.14 6.66 1.20
N LEU A 82 6.87 7.97 1.30
CA LEU A 82 7.61 8.93 0.48
C LEU A 82 9.11 8.88 0.86
N PRO A 83 10.01 9.15 -0.09
CA PRO A 83 11.45 9.21 0.14
C PRO A 83 11.87 10.36 1.07
#